data_AF-A0A957QAW6-F1
#
_entry.id   AF-A0A957QAW6-F1
#
_cell.length_a   1.000
_cell.length_b   1.000
_cell.length_c   1.000
_cell.angle_alpha   90.00
_cell.angle_beta   90.00
_cell.angle_gamma   90.00
#
_symmetry.space_group_name_H-M   'P 1'
#
loop_
_entity.id
_entity.type
_entity.pdbx_description
1 polymer ?
#
loop_
_entity_poly.entity_id
_entity_poly.type
_entity_poly.pdbx_seq_one_letter_code
_entity_poly.pdbx_strand_id
1 'polypeptide(L)'
;MGELVDTFGNKEPGQLILAADWNALVAAIESTVDTINTRIDGVESSLGDRLTAVEGDLATLQEQVAGLETTVDVLREQHRVTLSTSSSSFALGQVATITAQVTDFEGNPLPGLNNVANRPWVDFFTVWGKLKAVAGFTNVGGAGERTIAVRVNADGIAQVTLRAESTEELSDEQEAEVAAALTMTVGESTRTVADEFLLANTPFDAREVGAFAMMTTAYDGTTPLFRKYIDDYYIERPSRVTRGFTIRWRDYNATVIAMTKNDDDSQTPDRGRSYGSIRIRFRDWIQPWILLDYLGEAEPYIPPLIE
;
A
#
# COMPACT_ATOMS: atom_id res chain seq x y z
N MET A 1 72.77 21.18 -6.34
CA MET A 1 73.71 21.68 -7.37
C MET A 1 74.16 23.11 -7.10
N GLY A 2 73.26 24.08 -6.85
CA GLY A 2 73.66 25.47 -6.54
C GLY A 2 74.64 25.58 -5.36
N GLU A 3 74.31 24.97 -4.22
CA GLU A 3 75.15 25.01 -3.00
C GLU A 3 76.52 24.33 -3.16
N LEU A 4 76.62 23.26 -3.98
CA LEU A 4 77.89 22.60 -4.32
C LEU A 4 78.79 23.47 -5.20
N VAL A 5 78.19 24.18 -6.16
CA VAL A 5 78.89 25.12 -7.06
C VAL A 5 79.32 26.36 -6.28
N ASP A 6 78.48 26.88 -5.39
CA ASP A 6 78.79 28.07 -4.59
C ASP A 6 79.88 27.79 -3.53
N THR A 7 79.93 26.58 -2.98
CA THR A 7 80.88 26.20 -1.92
C THR A 7 82.22 25.72 -2.46
N PHE A 8 82.24 24.98 -3.59
CA PHE A 8 83.46 24.33 -4.11
C PHE A 8 83.86 24.80 -5.51
N GLY A 9 82.95 25.38 -6.29
CA GLY A 9 83.17 25.81 -7.67
C GLY A 9 83.58 27.28 -7.83
N ASN A 10 83.50 28.08 -6.77
CA ASN A 10 83.78 29.52 -6.79
C ASN A 10 85.30 29.82 -6.68
N LYS A 11 86.10 29.16 -7.52
CA LYS A 11 87.57 29.30 -7.60
C LYS A 11 87.93 30.20 -8.78
N GLU A 12 88.86 31.13 -8.60
CA GLU A 12 89.33 31.96 -9.71
C GLU A 12 90.25 31.17 -10.67
N PRO A 13 90.25 31.49 -11.98
CA PRO A 13 91.16 30.87 -12.94
C PRO A 13 92.62 30.95 -12.48
N GLY A 14 93.27 29.79 -12.35
CA GLY A 14 94.66 29.67 -11.87
C GLY A 14 94.81 29.24 -10.40
N GLN A 15 93.71 29.16 -9.62
CA GLN A 15 93.74 28.52 -8.30
C GLN A 15 93.71 27.00 -8.44
N LEU A 16 94.64 26.32 -7.77
CA LEU A 16 94.69 24.86 -7.70
C LEU A 16 93.55 24.34 -6.81
N ILE A 17 92.81 23.35 -7.30
CA ILE A 17 91.90 22.54 -6.47
C ILE A 17 92.77 21.71 -5.53
N LEU A 18 92.57 21.90 -4.23
CA LEU A 18 93.31 21.15 -3.21
C LEU A 18 92.62 19.81 -2.96
N ALA A 19 93.37 18.82 -2.49
CA ALA A 19 92.81 17.51 -2.10
C ALA A 19 91.68 17.64 -1.07
N ALA A 20 91.74 18.68 -0.21
CA ALA A 20 90.68 18.99 0.74
C ALA A 20 89.35 19.40 0.07
N ASP A 21 89.41 20.16 -1.04
CA ASP A 21 88.22 20.56 -1.80
C ASP A 21 87.54 19.34 -2.44
N TRP A 22 88.33 18.40 -2.96
CA TRP A 22 87.83 17.16 -3.55
C TRP A 22 87.16 16.25 -2.51
N ASN A 23 87.81 16.07 -1.35
CA ASN A 23 87.23 15.28 -0.26
C ASN A 23 85.92 15.88 0.26
N ALA A 24 85.82 17.22 0.31
CA ALA A 24 84.62 17.90 0.73
C ALA A 24 83.47 17.78 -0.29
N LEU A 25 83.78 17.82 -1.60
CA LEU A 25 82.79 17.53 -2.66
C LEU A 25 82.28 16.09 -2.57
N VAL A 26 83.18 15.12 -2.39
CA VAL A 26 82.81 13.70 -2.24
C VAL A 26 81.89 13.52 -1.03
N ALA A 27 82.25 14.09 0.12
CA ALA A 27 81.41 14.04 1.32
C ALA A 27 80.02 14.67 1.11
N ALA A 28 79.93 15.78 0.37
CA ALA A 28 78.65 16.42 0.07
C ALA A 28 77.80 15.60 -0.92
N ILE A 29 78.42 14.91 -1.87
CA ILE A 29 77.75 13.95 -2.75
C ILE A 29 77.22 12.76 -1.94
N GLU A 30 78.04 12.18 -1.07
CA GLU A 30 77.64 11.08 -0.16
C GLU A 30 76.45 11.48 0.70
N SER A 31 76.49 12.67 1.32
CA SER A 31 75.37 13.22 2.09
C SER A 31 74.09 13.41 1.26
N THR A 32 74.22 13.84 0.00
CA THR A 32 73.08 13.97 -0.91
C THR A 32 72.49 12.60 -1.25
N VAL A 33 73.35 11.59 -1.51
CA VAL A 33 72.94 10.22 -1.76
C VAL A 33 72.20 9.64 -0.55
N ASP A 34 72.73 9.83 0.66
CA ASP A 34 72.08 9.39 1.90
C ASP A 34 70.71 10.04 2.10
N THR A 35 70.60 11.34 1.80
CA THR A 35 69.32 12.07 1.87
C THR A 35 68.32 11.54 0.85
N ILE A 36 68.77 11.25 -0.37
CA ILE A 36 67.91 10.68 -1.42
C ILE A 36 67.44 9.28 -1.01
N ASN A 37 68.34 8.42 -0.54
CA ASN A 37 68.01 7.07 -0.07
C ASN A 37 66.98 7.13 1.07
N THR A 38 67.19 8.02 2.06
CA THR A 38 66.23 8.22 3.16
C THR A 38 64.85 8.66 2.65
N ARG A 39 64.80 9.54 1.63
CA ARG A 39 63.51 9.97 1.03
C ARG A 39 62.84 8.85 0.24
N ILE A 40 63.62 8.03 -0.48
CA ILE A 40 63.13 6.87 -1.21
C ILE A 40 62.53 5.88 -0.22
N ASP A 41 63.27 5.50 0.82
CA ASP A 41 62.81 4.58 1.87
C ASP A 41 61.53 5.10 2.56
N GLY A 42 61.45 6.41 2.81
CA GLY A 42 60.26 7.05 3.38
C GLY A 42 59.04 7.00 2.46
N VAL A 43 59.23 7.18 1.15
CA VAL A 43 58.15 7.07 0.15
C VAL A 43 57.72 5.61 -0.01
N GLU A 44 58.66 4.67 -0.07
CA GLU A 44 58.36 3.23 -0.15
C GLU A 44 57.56 2.76 1.06
N SER A 45 57.96 3.17 2.26
CA SER A 45 57.24 2.90 3.50
C SER A 45 55.82 3.50 3.46
N SER A 46 55.69 4.79 3.11
CA SER A 46 54.39 5.45 3.03
C SER A 46 53.47 4.82 1.97
N LEU A 47 54.02 4.38 0.82
CA LEU A 47 53.26 3.65 -0.20
C LEU A 47 52.83 2.27 0.31
N GLY A 48 53.69 1.55 1.01
CA GLY A 48 53.37 0.26 1.64
C GLY A 48 52.25 0.37 2.68
N ASP A 49 52.32 1.38 3.55
CA ASP A 49 51.29 1.66 4.56
C ASP A 49 49.94 1.97 3.89
N ARG A 50 49.95 2.83 2.86
CA ARG A 50 48.74 3.18 2.11
C ARG A 50 48.16 1.99 1.35
N LEU A 51 49.00 1.14 0.76
CA LEU A 51 48.55 -0.07 0.08
C LEU A 51 47.88 -1.03 1.06
N THR A 52 48.51 -1.26 2.21
CA THR A 52 47.94 -2.10 3.29
C THR A 52 46.60 -1.56 3.80
N ALA A 53 46.50 -0.24 3.97
CA ALA A 53 45.24 0.40 4.35
C ALA A 53 44.15 0.20 3.29
N VAL A 54 44.47 0.40 2.01
CA VAL A 54 43.52 0.18 0.90
C VAL A 54 43.09 -1.29 0.81
N GLU A 55 43.99 -2.24 1.01
CA GLU A 55 43.65 -3.67 1.06
C GLU A 55 42.69 -3.99 2.21
N GLY A 56 42.91 -3.39 3.39
CA GLY A 56 42.00 -3.50 4.53
C GLY A 56 40.62 -2.87 4.29
N ASP A 57 40.58 -1.69 3.69
CA ASP A 57 39.33 -1.01 3.31
C ASP A 57 38.55 -1.83 2.27
N LEU A 58 39.24 -2.40 1.28
CA LEU A 58 38.62 -3.25 0.25
C LEU A 58 38.02 -4.52 0.85
N ALA A 59 38.74 -5.19 1.75
CA ALA A 59 38.23 -6.36 2.45
C ALA A 59 36.97 -6.04 3.28
N THR A 60 36.99 -4.89 3.98
CA THR A 60 35.84 -4.41 4.75
C THR A 60 34.63 -4.12 3.85
N LEU A 61 34.86 -3.47 2.70
CA LEU A 61 33.80 -3.17 1.74
C LEU A 61 33.19 -4.45 1.16
N GLN A 62 34.00 -5.45 0.84
CA GLN A 62 33.52 -6.75 0.34
C GLN A 62 32.60 -7.44 1.34
N GLU A 63 32.97 -7.42 2.63
CA GLU A 63 32.13 -7.98 3.69
C GLU A 63 30.80 -7.22 3.83
N GLN A 64 30.84 -5.88 3.76
CA GLN A 64 29.64 -5.05 3.82
C GLN A 64 28.70 -5.30 2.63
N VAL A 65 29.25 -5.44 1.42
CA VAL A 65 28.46 -5.75 0.22
C VAL A 65 27.81 -7.12 0.33
N ALA A 66 28.54 -8.16 0.76
CA ALA A 66 27.98 -9.50 0.96
C ALA A 66 26.86 -9.52 2.04
N GLY A 67 27.03 -8.74 3.12
CA GLY A 67 26.00 -8.56 4.13
C GLY A 67 24.75 -7.85 3.60
N LEU A 68 24.94 -6.85 2.73
CA LEU A 68 23.84 -6.14 2.07
C LEU A 68 23.09 -7.06 1.10
N GLU A 69 23.80 -7.85 0.28
CA GLU A 69 23.20 -8.81 -0.65
C GLU A 69 22.29 -9.81 0.09
N THR A 70 22.77 -10.38 1.20
CA THR A 70 21.98 -11.27 2.05
C THR A 70 20.71 -10.60 2.57
N THR A 71 20.80 -9.33 2.97
CA THR A 71 19.65 -8.55 3.46
C THR A 71 18.65 -8.27 2.33
N VAL A 72 19.15 -7.93 1.14
CA VAL A 72 18.32 -7.67 -0.04
C VAL A 72 17.59 -8.93 -0.49
N ASP A 73 18.22 -10.10 -0.45
CA ASP A 73 17.58 -11.36 -0.83
C ASP A 73 16.39 -11.69 0.08
N VAL A 74 16.50 -11.46 1.39
CA VAL A 74 15.39 -11.61 2.34
C VAL A 74 14.24 -10.63 2.05
N LEU A 75 14.56 -9.42 1.57
CA LEU A 75 13.55 -8.44 1.15
C LEU A 75 12.89 -8.82 -0.18
N ARG A 76 13.63 -9.43 -1.11
CA ARG A 76 13.08 -9.90 -2.40
C ARG A 76 12.11 -11.06 -2.27
N GLU A 77 12.21 -11.84 -1.19
CA GLU A 77 11.19 -12.83 -0.81
C GLU A 77 9.85 -12.19 -0.40
N GLN A 78 9.78 -10.86 -0.23
CA GLN A 78 8.54 -10.18 0.12
C GLN A 78 7.68 -9.97 -1.11
N HIS A 79 6.41 -10.30 -0.99
CA HIS A 79 5.41 -9.87 -1.96
C HIS A 79 4.98 -8.43 -1.68
N ARG A 80 4.35 -7.80 -2.66
CA ARG A 80 3.67 -6.51 -2.51
C ARG A 80 2.19 -6.69 -2.81
N VAL A 81 1.32 -6.18 -1.94
CA VAL A 81 -0.14 -6.21 -2.13
C VAL A 81 -0.65 -4.81 -2.44
N THR A 82 -1.32 -4.66 -3.58
CA THR A 82 -2.00 -3.42 -3.97
C THR A 82 -3.51 -3.68 -3.99
N LEU A 83 -4.26 -2.93 -3.17
CA LEU A 83 -5.72 -3.00 -3.15
C LEU A 83 -6.34 -1.94 -4.05
N SER A 84 -7.39 -2.34 -4.77
CA SER A 84 -8.19 -1.46 -5.60
C SER A 84 -9.66 -1.86 -5.54
N THR A 85 -10.54 -0.93 -5.92
CA THR A 85 -11.98 -1.14 -6.03
C THR A 85 -12.52 -0.22 -7.14
N SER A 86 -13.71 -0.50 -7.64
CA SER A 86 -14.34 0.30 -8.70
C SER A 86 -14.69 1.72 -8.27
N SER A 87 -14.97 1.95 -6.98
CA SER A 87 -15.32 3.27 -6.42
C SER A 87 -14.92 3.35 -4.94
N SER A 88 -14.63 4.55 -4.45
CA SER A 88 -14.40 4.76 -3.00
C SER A 88 -15.69 4.89 -2.19
N SER A 89 -16.83 5.07 -2.86
CA SER A 89 -18.14 5.28 -2.24
C SER A 89 -19.23 4.46 -2.93
N PHE A 90 -20.12 3.89 -2.13
CA PHE A 90 -21.23 3.04 -2.54
C PHE A 90 -22.48 3.41 -1.75
N ALA A 91 -23.67 3.27 -2.33
CA ALA A 91 -24.92 3.31 -1.60
C ALA A 91 -25.13 2.00 -0.84
N LEU A 92 -25.80 2.02 0.32
CA LEU A 92 -26.20 0.77 0.99
C LEU A 92 -26.97 -0.14 0.02
N GLY A 93 -26.64 -1.44 0.01
CA GLY A 93 -27.21 -2.40 -0.95
C GLY A 93 -26.39 -2.57 -2.23
N GLN A 94 -25.46 -1.65 -2.55
CA GLN A 94 -24.44 -1.94 -3.56
C GLN A 94 -23.34 -2.84 -2.99
N VAL A 95 -22.69 -3.58 -3.90
CA VAL A 95 -21.59 -4.48 -3.58
C VAL A 95 -20.28 -3.89 -4.09
N ALA A 96 -19.30 -3.73 -3.21
CA ALA A 96 -17.99 -3.24 -3.57
C ALA A 96 -17.06 -4.42 -3.91
N THR A 97 -16.63 -4.53 -5.16
CA THR A 97 -15.60 -5.53 -5.52
C THR A 97 -14.23 -4.96 -5.17
N ILE A 98 -13.47 -5.70 -4.36
CA ILE A 98 -12.11 -5.37 -3.93
C ILE A 98 -11.17 -6.35 -4.61
N THR A 99 -10.18 -5.79 -5.30
CA THR A 99 -9.16 -6.53 -6.01
C THR A 99 -7.82 -6.33 -5.32
N ALA A 100 -7.21 -7.40 -4.83
CA ALA A 100 -5.83 -7.45 -4.39
C ALA A 100 -4.96 -7.95 -5.53
N GLN A 101 -4.08 -7.08 -6.03
CA GLN A 101 -2.98 -7.49 -6.91
C GLN A 101 -1.76 -7.81 -6.05
N VAL A 102 -1.24 -9.02 -6.20
CA VAL A 102 -0.01 -9.48 -5.57
C VAL A 102 1.10 -9.48 -6.63
N THR A 103 2.20 -8.81 -6.31
CA THR A 103 3.43 -8.77 -7.13
C THR A 103 4.62 -9.16 -6.29
N ASP A 104 5.79 -9.31 -6.91
CA ASP A 104 7.04 -9.33 -6.17
C ASP A 104 7.30 -7.96 -5.50
N PHE A 105 8.39 -7.87 -4.73
CA PHE A 105 8.82 -6.65 -4.06
C PHE A 105 9.04 -5.47 -5.03
N GLU A 106 9.53 -5.76 -6.24
CA GLU A 106 9.86 -4.77 -7.27
C GLU A 106 8.63 -4.32 -8.08
N GLY A 107 7.49 -5.00 -7.91
CA GLY A 107 6.23 -4.72 -8.59
C GLY A 107 6.00 -5.53 -9.87
N ASN A 108 6.83 -6.54 -10.15
CA ASN A 108 6.65 -7.43 -11.29
C ASN A 108 5.66 -8.56 -10.97
N PRO A 109 5.01 -9.16 -12.00
CA PRO A 109 4.16 -10.32 -11.80
C PRO A 109 4.92 -11.49 -11.17
N LEU A 110 4.28 -12.21 -10.25
CA LEU A 110 4.90 -13.36 -9.60
C LEU A 110 5.19 -14.49 -10.61
N PRO A 111 6.39 -15.10 -10.57
CA PRO A 111 6.71 -16.23 -11.44
C PRO A 111 5.94 -17.49 -11.00
N GLY A 112 5.63 -18.38 -11.96
CA GLY A 112 5.15 -19.73 -11.66
C GLY A 112 3.69 -19.85 -11.22
N LEU A 113 2.88 -18.78 -11.30
CA LEU A 113 1.45 -18.80 -10.96
C LEU A 113 0.59 -19.71 -11.86
N ASN A 114 1.12 -20.23 -12.96
CA ASN A 114 0.46 -21.26 -13.76
C ASN A 114 0.23 -22.55 -12.96
N ASN A 115 1.10 -22.85 -11.99
CA ASN A 115 0.90 -23.94 -11.05
C ASN A 115 0.04 -23.45 -9.88
N VAL A 116 -1.14 -24.04 -9.72
CA VAL A 116 -2.06 -23.70 -8.61
C VAL A 116 -1.37 -23.86 -7.27
N ALA A 117 -0.53 -24.88 -7.07
CA ALA A 117 0.18 -25.12 -5.81
C ALA A 117 1.11 -23.95 -5.41
N ASN A 118 1.64 -23.20 -6.38
CA ASN A 118 2.56 -22.09 -6.09
C ASN A 118 1.83 -20.77 -5.83
N ARG A 119 0.50 -20.74 -5.91
CA ARG A 119 -0.27 -19.50 -5.78
C ARG A 119 -0.43 -19.14 -4.30
N PRO A 120 0.04 -17.95 -3.87
CA PRO A 120 -0.11 -17.51 -2.49
C PRO A 120 -1.58 -17.27 -2.12
N TRP A 121 -1.83 -17.30 -0.82
CA TRP A 121 -3.10 -16.90 -0.23
C TRP A 121 -3.08 -15.44 0.21
N VAL A 122 -4.23 -14.78 0.10
CA VAL A 122 -4.46 -13.42 0.60
C VAL A 122 -5.56 -13.47 1.65
N ASP A 123 -5.22 -13.14 2.88
CA ASP A 123 -6.17 -12.99 3.98
C ASP A 123 -6.76 -11.59 3.95
N PHE A 124 -8.06 -11.51 3.73
CA PHE A 124 -8.83 -10.27 3.84
C PHE A 124 -9.52 -10.20 5.18
N PHE A 125 -9.54 -9.01 5.77
CA PHE A 125 -10.43 -8.72 6.90
C PHE A 125 -10.99 -7.31 6.81
N THR A 126 -12.18 -7.14 7.36
CA THR A 126 -12.87 -5.85 7.41
C THR A 126 -13.29 -5.48 8.82
N VAL A 127 -13.19 -4.18 9.13
CA VAL A 127 -13.70 -3.61 10.39
C VAL A 127 -15.23 -3.48 10.36
N TRP A 128 -15.80 -3.30 9.16
CA TRP A 128 -17.24 -3.12 8.97
C TRP A 128 -17.69 -3.73 7.64
N GLY A 129 -18.83 -4.41 7.65
CA GLY A 129 -19.36 -5.12 6.50
C GLY A 129 -19.04 -6.62 6.50
N LYS A 130 -19.46 -7.29 5.43
CA LYS A 130 -19.30 -8.73 5.20
C LYS A 130 -18.53 -8.96 3.91
N LEU A 131 -17.61 -9.92 3.92
CA LEU A 131 -16.75 -10.29 2.81
C LEU A 131 -17.20 -11.65 2.25
N LYS A 132 -17.25 -11.74 0.92
CA LYS A 132 -17.46 -13.00 0.20
C LYS A 132 -16.46 -13.07 -0.96
N ALA A 133 -15.97 -14.27 -1.27
CA ALA A 133 -15.09 -14.44 -2.43
C ALA A 133 -15.89 -14.26 -3.73
N VAL A 134 -15.28 -13.61 -4.72
CA VAL A 134 -15.87 -13.52 -6.06
C VAL A 134 -15.92 -14.93 -6.68
N ALA A 135 -16.95 -15.21 -7.48
CA ALA A 135 -17.09 -16.48 -8.17
C ALA A 135 -15.82 -16.82 -9.00
N GLY A 136 -15.38 -18.07 -8.93
CA GLY A 136 -14.16 -18.55 -9.59
C GLY A 136 -12.89 -18.50 -8.74
N PHE A 137 -12.93 -17.87 -7.56
CA PHE A 137 -11.81 -17.89 -6.62
C PHE A 137 -11.94 -19.00 -5.57
N THR A 138 -10.83 -19.69 -5.31
CA THR A 138 -10.74 -20.64 -4.19
C THR A 138 -10.61 -19.86 -2.89
N ASN A 139 -11.44 -20.19 -1.89
CA ASN A 139 -11.47 -19.45 -0.63
C ASN A 139 -11.62 -20.37 0.58
N VAL A 140 -11.18 -19.86 1.73
CA VAL A 140 -11.43 -20.42 3.06
C VAL A 140 -12.12 -19.32 3.87
N GLY A 141 -13.39 -19.53 4.16
CA GLY A 141 -14.18 -18.58 4.95
C GLY A 141 -13.75 -18.53 6.41
N GLY A 142 -13.76 -17.34 7.00
CA GLY A 142 -13.63 -17.15 8.44
C GLY A 142 -14.98 -17.03 9.14
N ALA A 143 -14.98 -17.07 10.48
CA ALA A 143 -16.20 -16.93 11.26
C ALA A 143 -16.81 -15.53 11.11
N GLY A 144 -18.12 -15.47 10.82
CA GLY A 144 -18.88 -14.22 10.76
C GLY A 144 -18.64 -13.34 9.54
N GLU A 145 -18.09 -13.91 8.46
CA GLU A 145 -17.91 -13.25 7.14
C GLU A 145 -17.07 -11.97 7.17
N ARG A 146 -16.41 -11.63 8.28
CA ARG A 146 -15.53 -10.45 8.35
C ARG A 146 -14.10 -10.75 7.97
N THR A 147 -13.77 -12.03 7.86
CA THR A 147 -12.46 -12.53 7.44
C THR A 147 -12.64 -13.62 6.39
N ILE A 148 -11.78 -13.62 5.38
CA ILE A 148 -11.77 -14.64 4.33
C ILE A 148 -10.37 -14.74 3.75
N ALA A 149 -9.86 -15.95 3.57
CA ALA A 149 -8.65 -16.20 2.82
C ALA A 149 -9.01 -16.55 1.38
N VAL A 150 -8.39 -15.90 0.40
CA VAL A 150 -8.62 -16.14 -1.02
C VAL A 150 -7.30 -16.42 -1.72
N ARG A 151 -7.26 -17.51 -2.49
CA ARG A 151 -6.06 -17.85 -3.26
C ARG A 151 -5.98 -16.98 -4.51
N VAL A 152 -4.79 -16.48 -4.82
CA VAL A 152 -4.60 -15.71 -6.05
C VAL A 152 -4.86 -16.56 -7.30
N ASN A 153 -5.21 -15.93 -8.41
CA ASN A 153 -5.35 -16.57 -9.72
C ASN A 153 -4.00 -16.59 -10.48
N ALA A 154 -4.03 -16.95 -11.77
CA ALA A 154 -2.82 -16.98 -12.61
C ALA A 154 -2.20 -15.59 -12.87
N ASP A 155 -2.98 -14.52 -12.71
CA ASP A 155 -2.55 -13.13 -12.92
C ASP A 155 -2.05 -12.47 -11.62
N GLY A 156 -1.98 -13.22 -10.51
CA GLY A 156 -1.60 -12.71 -9.20
C GLY A 156 -2.69 -11.90 -8.53
N ILE A 157 -3.94 -12.06 -8.95
CA ILE A 157 -5.09 -11.33 -8.42
C ILE A 157 -5.84 -12.21 -7.41
N ALA A 158 -6.31 -11.64 -6.31
CA ALA A 158 -7.37 -12.19 -5.47
C ALA A 158 -8.52 -11.19 -5.36
N GLN A 159 -9.77 -11.65 -5.42
CA GLN A 159 -10.94 -10.77 -5.37
C GLN A 159 -11.97 -11.19 -4.33
N VAL A 160 -12.48 -10.19 -3.61
CA VAL A 160 -13.58 -10.32 -2.65
C VAL A 160 -14.61 -9.23 -2.90
N THR A 161 -15.87 -9.55 -2.64
CA THR A 161 -16.95 -8.58 -2.55
C THR A 161 -17.15 -8.16 -1.10
N LEU A 162 -17.24 -6.86 -0.86
CA LEU A 162 -17.60 -6.26 0.41
C LEU A 162 -19.04 -5.77 0.36
N ARG A 163 -19.82 -6.20 1.34
CA ARG A 163 -21.24 -5.94 1.53
C ARG A 163 -21.47 -5.16 2.82
N ALA A 164 -22.55 -4.40 2.89
CA ALA A 164 -22.95 -3.74 4.12
C ALA A 164 -23.30 -4.77 5.22
N GLU A 165 -22.99 -4.44 6.48
CA GLU A 165 -23.25 -5.34 7.62
C GLU A 165 -24.75 -5.45 7.97
N SER A 166 -25.56 -4.53 7.46
CA SER A 166 -26.90 -4.23 7.97
C SER A 166 -28.01 -5.19 7.53
N THR A 167 -27.65 -6.36 7.02
CA THR A 167 -28.60 -7.40 6.64
C THR A 167 -28.05 -8.78 6.96
N GLU A 168 -28.92 -9.65 7.47
CA GLU A 168 -28.79 -11.11 7.51
C GLU A 168 -28.34 -11.65 6.13
N GLU A 169 -27.79 -12.87 6.08
CA GLU A 169 -27.26 -13.50 4.86
C GLU A 169 -28.22 -13.33 3.67
N LEU A 170 -27.93 -12.37 2.80
CA LEU A 170 -28.68 -12.18 1.58
C LEU A 170 -28.25 -13.26 0.60
N SER A 171 -29.24 -13.91 0.02
CA SER A 171 -29.04 -14.71 -1.18
C SER A 171 -28.51 -13.82 -2.31
N ASP A 172 -27.76 -14.41 -3.24
CA ASP A 172 -27.19 -13.66 -4.36
C ASP A 172 -28.30 -13.08 -5.25
N GLU A 173 -29.48 -13.72 -5.26
CA GLU A 173 -30.70 -13.22 -5.92
C GLU A 173 -31.23 -11.93 -5.28
N GLN A 174 -31.28 -11.86 -3.94
CA GLN A 174 -31.71 -10.65 -3.23
C GLN A 174 -30.76 -9.48 -3.51
N GLU A 175 -29.45 -9.73 -3.55
CA GLU A 175 -28.47 -8.69 -3.84
C GLU A 175 -28.58 -8.18 -5.27
N ALA A 176 -28.81 -9.08 -6.24
CA ALA A 176 -29.01 -8.71 -7.63
C ALA A 176 -30.22 -7.78 -7.80
N GLU A 177 -31.30 -8.02 -7.06
CA GLU A 177 -32.50 -7.18 -7.13
C GLU A 177 -32.31 -5.81 -6.46
N VAL A 178 -31.65 -5.76 -5.31
CA VAL A 178 -31.29 -4.48 -4.67
C VAL A 178 -30.36 -3.67 -5.56
N ALA A 179 -29.37 -4.32 -6.16
CA ALA A 179 -28.49 -3.69 -7.14
C ALA A 179 -29.29 -3.18 -8.36
N ALA A 180 -30.24 -3.96 -8.87
CA ALA A 180 -31.10 -3.56 -9.99
C ALA A 180 -31.90 -2.29 -9.67
N ALA A 181 -32.53 -2.23 -8.49
CA ALA A 181 -33.26 -1.03 -8.03
C ALA A 181 -32.35 0.20 -7.95
N LEU A 182 -31.13 0.03 -7.43
CA LEU A 182 -30.14 1.11 -7.31
C LEU A 182 -29.58 1.58 -8.67
N THR A 183 -29.65 0.74 -9.70
CA THR A 183 -29.26 1.10 -11.08
C THR A 183 -30.38 1.72 -11.92
N MET A 184 -31.61 1.82 -11.39
CA MET A 184 -32.71 2.51 -12.07
C MET A 184 -32.36 3.98 -12.30
N THR A 185 -32.76 4.53 -13.45
CA THR A 185 -32.57 5.95 -13.77
C THR A 185 -33.64 6.80 -13.10
N VAL A 186 -33.27 7.96 -12.57
CA VAL A 186 -34.19 8.86 -11.88
C VAL A 186 -34.85 9.82 -12.87
N GLY A 187 -36.15 9.64 -13.14
CA GLY A 187 -36.90 10.52 -14.06
C GLY A 187 -36.31 10.52 -15.47
N GLU A 188 -36.03 11.72 -16.02
CA GLU A 188 -35.36 11.91 -17.31
C GLU A 188 -33.81 12.00 -17.18
N SER A 189 -33.27 11.84 -15.97
CA SER A 189 -31.81 11.89 -15.73
C SER A 189 -31.11 10.68 -16.36
N THR A 190 -29.88 10.88 -16.83
CA THR A 190 -28.99 9.78 -17.25
C THR A 190 -28.30 9.09 -16.08
N ARG A 191 -28.55 9.54 -14.85
CA ARG A 191 -27.89 9.03 -13.63
C ARG A 191 -28.75 7.99 -12.94
N THR A 192 -28.08 7.05 -12.28
CA THR A 192 -28.74 6.02 -11.48
C THR A 192 -29.18 6.57 -10.12
N VAL A 193 -30.13 5.91 -9.47
CA VAL A 193 -30.54 6.23 -8.09
C VAL A 193 -29.34 6.23 -7.15
N ALA A 194 -28.43 5.25 -7.27
CA ALA A 194 -27.21 5.21 -6.46
C ALA A 194 -26.31 6.44 -6.67
N ASP A 195 -26.13 6.89 -7.92
CA ASP A 195 -25.32 8.07 -8.21
C ASP A 195 -25.92 9.32 -7.58
N GLU A 196 -27.25 9.49 -7.65
CA GLU A 196 -27.92 10.63 -7.03
C GLU A 196 -27.78 10.61 -5.50
N PHE A 197 -27.88 9.45 -4.86
CA PHE A 197 -27.59 9.35 -3.42
C PHE A 197 -26.15 9.71 -3.07
N LEU A 198 -25.18 9.33 -3.90
CA LEU A 198 -23.77 9.59 -3.65
C LEU A 198 -23.36 11.04 -3.94
N LEU A 199 -24.02 11.70 -4.89
CA LEU A 199 -23.73 13.09 -5.30
C LEU A 199 -24.51 14.13 -4.49
N ALA A 200 -25.71 13.80 -4.00
CA ALA A 200 -26.51 14.71 -3.19
C ALA A 200 -25.76 15.16 -1.92
N ASN A 201 -25.83 16.44 -1.59
CA ASN A 201 -25.20 16.99 -0.39
C ASN A 201 -26.00 16.60 0.86
N THR A 202 -27.32 16.57 0.74
CA THR A 202 -28.25 16.18 1.81
C THR A 202 -29.29 15.16 1.32
N PRO A 203 -29.93 14.43 2.24
CA PRO A 203 -31.06 13.55 1.87
C PRO A 203 -32.26 14.30 1.27
N PHE A 204 -32.45 15.59 1.57
CA PHE A 204 -33.51 16.38 0.97
C PHE A 204 -33.25 16.61 -0.53
N ASP A 205 -32.02 16.92 -0.92
CA ASP A 205 -31.66 17.10 -2.33
C ASP A 205 -31.97 15.83 -3.13
N ALA A 206 -31.66 14.64 -2.56
CA ALA A 206 -31.97 13.36 -3.19
C ALA A 206 -33.49 13.11 -3.30
N ARG A 207 -34.29 13.56 -2.33
CA ARG A 207 -35.75 13.52 -2.39
C ARG A 207 -36.28 14.41 -3.52
N GLU A 208 -35.81 15.65 -3.61
CA GLU A 208 -36.27 16.64 -4.59
C GLU A 208 -36.00 16.20 -6.04
N VAL A 209 -34.89 15.51 -6.28
CA VAL A 209 -34.55 14.93 -7.59
C VAL A 209 -35.42 13.69 -7.91
N GLY A 210 -36.18 13.17 -6.95
CA GLY A 210 -37.10 12.04 -7.13
C GLY A 210 -36.46 10.66 -6.90
N ALA A 211 -35.23 10.60 -6.38
CA ALA A 211 -34.53 9.33 -6.13
C ALA A 211 -35.27 8.48 -5.08
N PHE A 212 -35.87 9.11 -4.06
CA PHE A 212 -36.68 8.43 -3.05
C PHE A 212 -38.01 7.89 -3.59
N ALA A 213 -38.69 8.64 -4.45
CA ALA A 213 -39.94 8.18 -5.09
C ALA A 213 -39.70 6.92 -5.96
N MET A 214 -38.52 6.82 -6.60
CA MET A 214 -38.11 5.62 -7.33
C MET A 214 -37.93 4.42 -6.39
N MET A 215 -37.32 4.62 -5.22
CA MET A 215 -37.18 3.54 -4.22
C MET A 215 -38.52 3.12 -3.62
N THR A 216 -39.46 4.05 -3.44
CA THR A 216 -40.84 3.75 -3.02
C THR A 216 -41.55 2.90 -4.08
N THR A 217 -41.46 3.30 -5.34
CA THR A 217 -41.99 2.50 -6.46
C THR A 217 -41.35 1.12 -6.50
N ALA A 218 -40.04 1.03 -6.23
CA ALA A 218 -39.32 -0.24 -6.21
C ALA A 218 -39.76 -1.14 -5.04
N TYR A 219 -39.97 -0.56 -3.86
CA TYR A 219 -40.47 -1.25 -2.67
C TYR A 219 -41.89 -1.80 -2.86
N ASP A 220 -42.75 -1.04 -3.54
CA ASP A 220 -44.13 -1.42 -3.77
C ASP A 220 -44.29 -2.41 -4.94
N GLY A 221 -43.46 -2.27 -5.99
CA GLY A 221 -43.69 -2.91 -7.29
C GLY A 221 -42.70 -3.99 -7.74
N THR A 222 -41.44 -3.99 -7.27
CA THR A 222 -40.39 -4.79 -7.96
C THR A 222 -40.46 -6.26 -7.63
N THR A 223 -40.42 -6.64 -6.35
CA THR A 223 -40.40 -8.04 -5.88
C THR A 223 -40.49 -8.11 -4.34
N PRO A 224 -40.95 -9.23 -3.75
CA PRO A 224 -40.93 -9.44 -2.30
C PRO A 224 -39.52 -9.45 -1.68
N LEU A 225 -38.49 -9.73 -2.47
CA LEU A 225 -37.10 -9.88 -2.01
C LEU A 225 -36.42 -8.53 -1.75
N PHE A 226 -36.63 -7.52 -2.60
CA PHE A 226 -36.21 -6.15 -2.33
C PHE A 226 -36.89 -5.59 -1.07
N ARG A 227 -38.20 -5.82 -0.92
CA ARG A 227 -38.95 -5.47 0.29
C ARG A 227 -38.35 -6.12 1.53
N LYS A 228 -38.08 -7.43 1.46
CA LYS A 228 -37.44 -8.17 2.55
C LYS A 228 -36.10 -7.56 2.96
N TYR A 229 -35.25 -7.18 2.01
CA TYR A 229 -33.96 -6.52 2.31
C TYR A 229 -34.13 -5.25 3.17
N ILE A 230 -35.10 -4.41 2.79
CA ILE A 230 -35.40 -3.17 3.49
C ILE A 230 -36.05 -3.43 4.86
N ASP A 231 -36.94 -4.42 4.94
CA ASP A 231 -37.60 -4.81 6.19
C ASP A 231 -36.58 -5.41 7.18
N ASP A 232 -35.65 -6.24 6.71
CA ASP A 232 -34.57 -6.82 7.51
C ASP A 232 -33.65 -5.71 8.07
N TYR A 233 -33.31 -4.71 7.25
CA TYR A 233 -32.57 -3.52 7.68
C TYR A 233 -33.25 -2.79 8.86
N TYR A 234 -34.59 -2.70 8.83
CA TYR A 234 -35.38 -2.09 9.90
C TYR A 234 -35.42 -2.98 11.15
N ILE A 235 -35.73 -4.26 10.99
CA ILE A 235 -35.91 -5.22 12.09
C ILE A 235 -34.63 -5.34 12.92
N GLU A 236 -33.47 -5.35 12.27
CA GLU A 236 -32.18 -5.41 12.98
C GLU A 236 -31.89 -4.12 13.77
N ARG A 237 -32.43 -2.97 13.33
CA ARG A 237 -32.04 -1.66 13.84
C ARG A 237 -33.23 -0.71 14.03
N PRO A 238 -34.25 -1.08 14.83
CA PRO A 238 -35.51 -0.32 14.95
C PRO A 238 -35.30 1.06 15.59
N SER A 239 -34.24 1.22 16.38
CA SER A 239 -33.85 2.51 16.97
C SER A 239 -33.45 3.58 15.94
N ARG A 240 -33.20 3.20 14.68
CA ARG A 240 -32.82 4.12 13.61
C ARG A 240 -33.98 4.85 12.97
N VAL A 241 -35.18 4.29 13.05
CA VAL A 241 -36.40 4.90 12.49
C VAL A 241 -37.22 5.58 13.58
N THR A 242 -37.03 5.20 14.85
CA THR A 242 -37.72 5.84 15.99
C THR A 242 -37.05 7.12 16.49
N ARG A 243 -35.80 7.40 16.10
CA ARG A 243 -35.11 8.68 16.35
C ARG A 243 -35.17 9.52 15.08
N GLY A 244 -35.53 10.80 15.20
CA GLY A 244 -35.59 11.71 14.05
C GLY A 244 -34.28 11.71 13.27
N PHE A 245 -34.37 11.89 11.95
CA PHE A 245 -33.20 11.85 11.08
C PHE A 245 -32.39 13.14 11.17
N THR A 246 -31.11 13.03 10.85
CA THR A 246 -30.21 14.18 10.71
C THR A 246 -30.25 14.72 9.30
N ILE A 247 -30.09 16.04 9.13
CA ILE A 247 -29.98 16.70 7.82
C ILE A 247 -28.75 16.21 7.02
N ARG A 248 -27.79 15.55 7.67
CA ARG A 248 -26.59 14.99 7.05
C ARG A 248 -26.76 13.51 6.73
N TRP A 249 -26.15 13.08 5.63
CA TRP A 249 -25.97 11.67 5.31
C TRP A 249 -25.24 10.94 6.43
N ARG A 250 -25.68 9.71 6.68
CA ARG A 250 -24.96 8.77 7.54
C ARG A 250 -24.11 7.87 6.68
N ASP A 251 -22.80 7.99 6.82
CA ASP A 251 -21.84 7.22 6.05
C ASP A 251 -21.16 6.18 6.95
N TYR A 252 -21.17 4.90 6.53
CA TYR A 252 -20.43 3.80 7.14
C TYR A 252 -19.08 3.65 6.46
N ASN A 253 -18.01 3.58 7.25
CA ASN A 253 -16.67 3.41 6.71
C ASN A 253 -16.22 1.98 6.96
N ALA A 254 -16.01 1.23 5.89
CA ALA A 254 -15.36 -0.06 5.91
C ALA A 254 -13.87 0.14 5.62
N THR A 255 -13.02 -0.31 6.54
CA THR A 255 -11.59 -0.47 6.27
C THR A 255 -11.34 -1.93 6.00
N VAL A 256 -10.88 -2.23 4.79
CA VAL A 256 -10.45 -3.58 4.40
C VAL A 256 -8.95 -3.61 4.35
N ILE A 257 -8.38 -4.61 5.00
CA ILE A 257 -6.96 -4.90 4.99
C ILE A 257 -6.78 -6.27 4.35
N ALA A 258 -5.79 -6.37 3.48
CA ALA A 258 -5.40 -7.62 2.84
C ALA A 258 -3.94 -7.90 3.16
N MET A 259 -3.66 -9.13 3.59
CA MET A 259 -2.33 -9.61 3.92
C MET A 259 -2.01 -10.79 3.02
N THR A 260 -0.88 -10.76 2.33
CA THR A 260 -0.43 -11.92 1.55
C THR A 260 0.37 -12.86 2.44
N LYS A 261 0.15 -14.15 2.24
CA LYS A 261 1.04 -15.21 2.72
C LYS A 261 2.11 -15.50 1.68
N ASN A 262 3.28 -15.91 2.13
CA ASN A 262 4.37 -16.35 1.25
C ASN A 262 4.28 -17.83 0.86
N ASP A 263 3.44 -18.61 1.55
CA ASP A 263 3.24 -20.03 1.31
C ASP A 263 1.87 -20.33 0.68
N ASP A 264 1.70 -21.62 0.36
CA ASP A 264 0.52 -22.18 -0.27
C ASP A 264 -0.49 -22.76 0.72
N ASP A 265 -0.22 -22.64 2.02
CA ASP A 265 -1.07 -23.11 3.11
C ASP A 265 -1.75 -21.94 3.83
N SER A 266 -3.08 -22.02 3.93
CA SER A 266 -3.89 -21.02 4.62
C SER A 266 -3.74 -21.04 6.15
N GLN A 267 -3.15 -22.07 6.75
CA GLN A 267 -3.13 -22.28 8.21
C GLN A 267 -1.78 -22.04 8.88
N THR A 268 -0.71 -21.90 8.10
CA THR A 268 0.63 -21.69 8.60
C THR A 268 0.79 -20.30 9.21
N PRO A 269 1.41 -20.19 10.41
CA PRO A 269 1.78 -18.89 10.97
C PRO A 269 2.84 -18.23 10.09
N ASP A 270 2.42 -17.25 9.29
CA ASP A 270 3.34 -16.46 8.50
C ASP A 270 3.83 -15.24 9.29
N ARG A 271 5.10 -14.89 9.10
CA ARG A 271 5.66 -13.60 9.56
C ARG A 271 5.33 -12.57 8.48
N GLY A 272 4.04 -12.26 8.34
CA GLY A 272 3.47 -11.52 7.22
C GLY A 272 4.32 -10.33 6.77
N ARG A 273 4.67 -10.29 5.48
CA ARG A 273 5.64 -9.31 4.96
C ARG A 273 5.03 -8.22 4.07
N SER A 274 3.73 -8.26 3.77
CA SER A 274 3.05 -7.16 3.08
C SER A 274 1.56 -7.08 3.38
N TYR A 275 1.09 -5.85 3.56
CA TYR A 275 -0.32 -5.54 3.74
C TYR A 275 -0.72 -4.36 2.85
N GLY A 276 -1.91 -4.47 2.27
CA GLY A 276 -2.63 -3.35 1.65
C GLY A 276 -3.80 -2.95 2.53
N SER A 277 -4.17 -1.67 2.53
CA SER A 277 -5.43 -1.24 3.13
C SER A 277 -6.19 -0.33 2.18
N ILE A 278 -7.51 -0.46 2.18
CA ILE A 278 -8.41 0.43 1.44
C ILE A 278 -9.60 0.78 2.32
N ARG A 279 -10.02 2.05 2.25
CA ARG A 279 -11.20 2.54 2.95
C ARG A 279 -12.31 2.78 1.93
N ILE A 280 -13.46 2.19 2.19
CA ILE A 280 -14.66 2.27 1.35
C ILE A 280 -15.79 2.84 2.19
N ARG A 281 -16.57 3.73 1.59
CA ARG A 281 -17.68 4.41 2.25
C ARG A 281 -19.01 3.88 1.72
N PHE A 282 -19.90 3.49 2.63
CA PHE A 282 -21.28 3.11 2.33
C PHE A 282 -22.24 4.18 2.86
N ARG A 283 -22.97 4.83 1.96
CA ARG A 283 -23.94 5.87 2.30
C ARG A 283 -25.30 5.27 2.60
N ASP A 284 -25.84 5.60 3.77
CA ASP A 284 -27.17 5.18 4.21
C ASP A 284 -28.26 6.06 3.60
N TRP A 285 -28.92 5.51 2.59
CA TRP A 285 -30.10 6.12 1.99
C TRP A 285 -31.41 5.54 2.51
N ILE A 286 -31.39 4.37 3.17
CA ILE A 286 -32.59 3.67 3.62
C ILE A 286 -33.23 4.44 4.78
N GLN A 287 -32.43 4.86 5.77
CA GLN A 287 -32.94 5.62 6.93
C GLN A 287 -33.68 6.90 6.52
N PRO A 288 -33.10 7.81 5.70
CA PRO A 288 -33.80 9.02 5.29
C PRO A 288 -34.97 8.74 4.34
N TRP A 289 -34.86 7.76 3.44
CA TRP A 289 -35.97 7.41 2.53
C TRP A 289 -37.24 7.00 3.30
N ILE A 290 -37.10 6.13 4.32
CA ILE A 290 -38.24 5.70 5.15
C ILE A 290 -38.94 6.89 5.80
N LEU A 291 -38.17 7.86 6.32
CA LEU A 291 -38.67 8.97 7.13
C LEU A 291 -39.15 10.19 6.32
N LEU A 292 -38.62 10.37 5.11
CA LEU A 292 -38.91 11.54 4.27
C LEU A 292 -39.93 11.25 3.18
N ASP A 293 -40.03 10.00 2.73
CA ASP A 293 -40.87 9.62 1.59
C ASP A 293 -41.88 8.53 1.96
N TYR A 294 -41.43 7.40 2.51
CA TYR A 294 -42.31 6.23 2.69
C TYR A 294 -43.33 6.35 3.83
N LEU A 295 -42.93 6.80 5.03
CA LEU A 295 -43.85 6.97 6.18
C LEU A 295 -44.52 8.36 6.23
N GLY A 296 -44.18 9.27 5.31
CA GLY A 296 -44.55 10.69 5.35
C GLY A 296 -43.62 11.52 6.25
N GLU A 297 -43.69 12.85 6.14
CA GLU A 297 -42.71 13.78 6.76
C GLU A 297 -42.57 13.62 8.27
N ALA A 298 -41.47 13.00 8.70
CA ALA A 298 -40.99 13.10 10.07
C ALA A 298 -40.32 14.47 10.28
N GLU A 299 -40.56 15.14 11.42
CA GLU A 299 -39.83 16.38 11.73
C GLU A 299 -38.31 16.10 11.88
N PRO A 300 -37.43 16.93 11.29
CA PRO A 300 -36.00 16.75 11.39
C PRO A 300 -35.53 16.88 12.84
N TYR A 301 -34.65 15.99 13.29
CA TYR A 301 -34.05 16.11 14.61
C TYR A 301 -32.93 17.16 14.59
N ILE A 302 -33.19 18.30 15.24
CA ILE A 302 -32.19 19.35 15.48
C ILE A 302 -31.54 19.05 16.84
N PRO A 303 -30.27 18.60 16.89
CA PRO A 303 -29.58 18.42 18.17
C PRO A 303 -29.53 19.78 18.90
N PRO A 304 -29.70 19.81 20.24
CA PRO A 304 -29.57 21.04 21.00
C PRO A 304 -28.17 21.64 20.78
N LEU A 305 -28.12 22.95 20.53
CA LEU A 305 -26.87 23.69 20.48
C LEU A 305 -26.18 23.51 21.84
N ILE A 306 -25.00 22.90 21.82
CA ILE A 306 -24.11 22.89 22.99
C ILE A 306 -23.57 24.32 23.09
N GLU A 307 -24.07 25.10 24.06
CA GLU A 307 -23.45 26.33 24.53
C GLU A 307 -22.14 26.04 25.29
#